data_AF-A0A0Q6CTZ9-F1
#
_entry.id   AF-A0A0Q6CTZ9-F1
#
_cell.length_a   1.000
_cell.length_b   1.000
_cell.length_c   1.000
_cell.angle_alpha   90.00
_cell.angle_beta   90.00
_cell.angle_gamma   90.00
#
_symmetry.space_group_name_H-M   'P 1'
#
loop_
_entity.id
_entity.type
_entity.pdbx_description
1 polymer ?
#
loop_
_entity_poly.entity_id
_entity_poly.type
_entity_poly.pdbx_seq_one_letter_code
_entity_poly.pdbx_strand_id
1 'polypeptide(L)'
;MSAAIDHGVHRAVERMDGAFEQIEFEIALDLEDPILSGFKTSVRTAAEAVGGEFLFDMPADGMIDDASRIAAIRIPRQPRDIILFALLDASGTGFRIASKDEIGERFYGFARAFVGVLEKIRKDVSLDAARA
;
A
#
# COMPACT_ATOMS: atom_id res chain seq x y z
N MET A 1 -10.50 -17.61 -41.05
CA MET A 1 -9.64 -17.99 -39.89
C MET A 1 -8.58 -16.91 -39.70
N SER A 2 -8.82 -15.95 -38.81
CA SER A 2 -7.76 -15.10 -38.23
C SER A 2 -8.35 -14.33 -37.05
N ALA A 3 -8.15 -14.86 -35.84
CA ALA A 3 -8.39 -14.16 -34.56
C ALA A 3 -7.80 -15.02 -33.43
N ALA A 4 -6.50 -14.91 -33.16
CA ALA A 4 -5.88 -15.63 -32.02
C ALA A 4 -4.56 -15.03 -31.48
N ILE A 5 -4.21 -13.76 -31.76
CA ILE A 5 -2.89 -13.21 -31.32
C ILE A 5 -3.01 -12.03 -30.35
N ASP A 6 -4.20 -11.51 -30.06
CA ASP A 6 -4.34 -10.25 -29.29
C ASP A 6 -4.42 -10.41 -27.75
N HIS A 7 -4.49 -11.64 -27.22
CA HIS A 7 -4.74 -11.85 -25.77
C HIS A 7 -3.48 -12.10 -24.92
N GLY A 8 -2.29 -12.14 -25.52
CA GLY A 8 -1.04 -12.45 -24.82
C GLY A 8 -0.32 -11.24 -24.20
N VAL A 9 -0.44 -10.07 -24.83
CA VAL A 9 0.31 -8.86 -24.44
C VAL A 9 -0.30 -8.20 -23.19
N HIS A 10 -1.62 -8.21 -23.06
CA HIS A 10 -2.32 -7.59 -21.92
C HIS A 10 -1.93 -8.20 -20.57
N ARG A 11 -1.65 -9.51 -20.53
CA ARG A 11 -1.33 -10.26 -19.30
C ARG A 11 0.11 -10.11 -18.81
N ALA A 12 1.02 -9.65 -19.67
CA ALA A 12 2.41 -9.37 -19.30
C ALA A 12 2.56 -7.95 -18.72
N VAL A 13 1.75 -7.00 -19.20
CA VAL A 13 1.71 -5.62 -18.69
C VAL A 13 1.08 -5.58 -17.29
N GLU A 14 0.07 -6.40 -17.00
CA GLU A 14 -0.49 -6.57 -15.64
C GLU A 14 0.54 -7.03 -14.58
N ARG A 15 1.66 -7.63 -14.97
CA ARG A 15 2.74 -8.00 -14.05
C ARG A 15 3.68 -6.85 -13.68
N MET A 16 3.60 -5.71 -14.38
CA MET A 16 4.39 -4.51 -14.10
C MET A 16 3.55 -3.39 -13.46
N ASP A 17 2.23 -3.56 -13.34
CA ASP A 17 1.36 -2.63 -12.63
C ASP A 17 1.78 -2.57 -11.15
N GLY A 18 2.35 -1.44 -10.74
CA GLY A 18 2.74 -1.16 -9.36
C GLY A 18 4.17 -1.49 -8.97
N ALA A 19 4.97 -2.09 -9.85
CA ALA A 19 6.36 -2.46 -9.53
C ALA A 19 7.26 -1.23 -9.33
N PHE A 20 7.05 -0.18 -10.13
CA PHE A 20 7.81 1.06 -10.01
C PHE A 20 7.43 1.80 -8.72
N GLU A 21 6.14 1.90 -8.41
CA GLU A 21 5.63 2.53 -7.20
C GLU A 21 6.09 1.80 -5.93
N GLN A 22 6.18 0.47 -5.98
CA GLN A 22 6.77 -0.30 -4.90
C GLN A 22 8.24 0.07 -4.69
N ILE A 23 9.04 0.12 -5.77
CA ILE A 23 10.47 0.48 -5.67
C ILE A 23 10.64 1.91 -5.16
N GLU A 24 9.86 2.87 -5.66
CA GLU A 24 9.89 4.26 -5.17
C GLU A 24 9.58 4.32 -3.67
N PHE A 25 8.56 3.57 -3.24
CA PHE A 25 8.17 3.53 -1.83
C PHE A 25 9.21 2.83 -0.96
N GLU A 26 9.79 1.73 -1.44
CA GLU A 26 10.87 1.00 -0.76
C GLU A 26 12.10 1.89 -0.56
N ILE A 27 12.52 2.62 -1.61
CA ILE A 27 13.62 3.60 -1.51
C ILE A 27 13.28 4.70 -0.51
N ALA A 28 12.06 5.24 -0.54
CA ALA A 28 11.64 6.28 0.40
C ALA A 28 11.63 5.76 1.85
N LEU A 29 11.25 4.50 2.06
CA LEU A 29 11.19 3.87 3.37
C LEU A 29 12.58 3.52 3.90
N ASP A 30 13.52 3.13 3.04
CA ASP A 30 14.92 2.86 3.41
C ASP A 30 15.69 4.12 3.86
N LEU A 31 15.20 5.31 3.49
CA LEU A 31 15.76 6.58 3.96
C LEU A 31 15.28 6.94 5.37
N GLU A 32 14.29 6.23 5.90
CA GLU A 32 13.76 6.44 7.24
C GLU A 32 14.47 5.58 8.29
N ASP A 33 14.44 6.04 9.54
CA ASP A 33 14.94 5.28 10.69
C ASP A 33 13.78 4.95 11.65
N PRO A 34 13.38 3.67 11.80
CA PRO A 34 12.27 3.29 12.67
C PRO A 34 12.55 3.52 14.15
N ILE A 35 13.82 3.54 14.56
CA ILE A 35 14.23 3.74 15.96
C ILE A 35 14.10 5.20 16.35
N LEU A 36 14.44 6.12 15.42
CA LEU A 36 14.38 7.56 15.68
C LEU A 36 12.97 8.13 15.49
N SER A 37 12.32 7.79 14.38
CA SER A 37 11.03 8.40 13.98
C SER A 37 9.81 7.58 14.41
N GLY A 38 10.00 6.28 14.67
CA GLY A 38 8.92 5.34 14.90
C GLY A 38 8.25 4.88 13.61
N PHE A 39 7.88 3.60 13.56
CA PHE A 39 7.33 2.92 12.37
C PHE A 39 6.22 3.70 11.64
N LYS A 40 5.20 4.16 12.36
CA LYS A 40 4.05 4.84 11.76
C LYS A 40 4.45 6.15 11.07
N THR A 41 5.35 6.91 11.69
CA THR A 41 5.84 8.18 11.14
C THR A 41 6.63 7.92 9.88
N SER A 42 7.59 6.99 9.93
CA SER A 42 8.41 6.61 8.78
C SER A 42 7.58 6.17 7.58
N VAL A 43 6.61 5.27 7.80
CA VAL A 43 5.73 4.80 6.71
C VAL A 43 4.89 5.94 6.13
N ARG A 44 4.42 6.87 6.97
CA ARG A 44 3.66 8.04 6.50
C ARG A 44 4.54 8.96 5.66
N THR A 45 5.73 9.30 6.13
CA THR A 45 6.67 10.16 5.40
C THR A 45 7.05 9.55 4.06
N ALA A 46 7.36 8.25 4.04
CA ALA A 46 7.66 7.52 2.81
C ALA A 46 6.47 7.48 1.83
N ALA A 47 5.25 7.30 2.35
CA ALA A 47 4.04 7.33 1.52
C ALA A 47 3.82 8.71 0.90
N GLU A 48 3.97 9.78 1.68
CA GLU A 48 3.84 11.16 1.20
C GLU A 48 4.88 11.48 0.12
N ALA A 49 6.12 10.98 0.26
CA ALA A 49 7.19 11.18 -0.72
C ALA A 49 6.87 10.61 -2.11
N VAL A 50 6.08 9.54 -2.19
CA VAL A 50 5.65 8.90 -3.45
C VAL A 50 4.25 9.32 -3.88
N GLY A 51 3.66 10.33 -3.23
CA GLY A 51 2.29 10.79 -3.52
C GLY A 51 1.20 9.80 -3.08
N GLY A 52 1.53 8.89 -2.17
CA GLY A 52 0.62 7.95 -1.55
C GLY A 52 -0.09 8.51 -0.32
N GLU A 53 -1.04 7.73 0.18
CA GLU A 53 -1.79 8.02 1.41
C GLU A 53 -1.63 6.85 2.39
N PHE A 54 -1.29 7.16 3.63
CA PHE A 54 -1.28 6.20 4.72
C PHE A 54 -2.71 5.77 5.07
N LEU A 55 -2.97 4.47 5.15
CA LEU A 55 -4.29 3.93 5.48
C LEU A 55 -4.39 3.60 6.97
N PHE A 56 -3.58 2.65 7.46
CA PHE A 56 -3.61 2.20 8.85
C PHE A 56 -2.28 1.55 9.26
N ASP A 57 -2.05 1.46 10.57
CA ASP A 57 -1.01 0.64 11.19
C ASP A 57 -1.61 -0.25 12.29
N MET A 58 -1.05 -1.45 12.45
CA MET A 58 -1.43 -2.38 13.51
C MET A 58 -0.28 -3.30 13.90
N PRO A 59 -0.32 -3.92 15.09
CA PRO A 59 0.54 -5.04 15.42
C PRO A 59 0.37 -6.18 14.40
N ALA A 60 1.45 -6.91 14.11
CA ALA A 60 1.37 -8.06 13.22
C ALA A 60 0.67 -9.26 13.88
N ASP A 61 0.74 -9.40 15.22
CA ASP A 61 0.07 -10.43 16.02
C ASP A 61 0.17 -11.87 15.46
N GLY A 62 1.33 -12.20 14.87
CA GLY A 62 1.58 -13.52 14.26
C GLY A 62 0.85 -13.77 12.93
N MET A 63 0.28 -12.74 12.31
CA MET A 63 -0.28 -12.82 10.95
C MET A 63 0.80 -12.99 9.88
N ILE A 64 1.99 -12.46 10.13
CA ILE A 64 3.14 -12.50 9.23
C ILE A 64 4.37 -12.88 10.06
N ASP A 65 5.13 -13.85 9.55
CA ASP A 65 6.36 -14.29 10.18
C ASP A 65 7.40 -13.17 10.18
N ASP A 66 8.14 -13.06 11.28
CA ASP A 66 9.23 -12.09 11.48
C ASP A 66 8.80 -10.60 11.30
N ALA A 67 7.54 -10.31 11.58
CA ALA A 67 7.02 -8.94 11.60
C ALA A 67 6.46 -8.59 12.98
N SER A 68 6.78 -7.40 13.49
CA SER A 68 6.20 -6.85 14.72
C SER A 68 5.01 -5.92 14.42
N ARG A 69 5.05 -5.20 13.30
CA ARG A 69 3.99 -4.28 12.87
C ARG A 69 3.77 -4.36 11.36
N ILE A 70 2.56 -4.01 10.97
CA ILE A 70 2.16 -3.85 9.57
C ILE A 70 1.46 -2.51 9.39
N ALA A 71 1.76 -1.84 8.28
CA ALA A 71 1.05 -0.66 7.83
C ALA A 71 0.68 -0.78 6.36
N ALA A 72 -0.53 -0.36 6.03
CA ALA A 72 -1.01 -0.31 4.66
C ALA A 72 -0.98 1.13 4.15
N ILE A 73 -0.60 1.28 2.88
CA ILE A 73 -0.64 2.54 2.16
C ILE A 73 -1.40 2.35 0.84
N ARG A 74 -1.98 3.41 0.30
CA ARG A 74 -2.43 3.44 -1.10
C ARG A 74 -1.61 4.42 -1.90
N ILE A 75 -1.31 4.09 -3.15
CA ILE A 75 -0.74 5.01 -4.12
C ILE A 75 -1.80 5.19 -5.21
N PRO A 76 -2.44 6.37 -5.30
CA PRO A 76 -3.47 6.62 -6.29
C PRO A 76 -2.90 6.51 -7.72
N ARG A 77 -3.47 5.63 -8.53
CA ARG A 77 -3.07 5.45 -9.95
C ARG A 77 -4.30 5.17 -10.81
N GLN A 78 -4.16 5.47 -12.11
CA GLN A 78 -5.17 5.14 -13.12
C GLN A 78 -4.69 3.93 -13.93
N PRO A 79 -5.52 2.89 -14.14
CA PRO A 79 -6.95 2.83 -13.83
C PRO A 79 -7.29 2.37 -12.41
N ARG A 80 -6.32 1.93 -11.61
CA ARG A 80 -6.55 1.41 -10.25
C ARG A 80 -5.44 1.84 -9.30
N ASP A 81 -5.83 2.12 -8.07
CA ASP A 81 -4.91 2.34 -6.95
C ASP A 81 -4.07 1.10 -6.69
N ILE A 82 -2.83 1.35 -6.27
CA ILE A 82 -1.91 0.33 -5.77
C ILE A 82 -1.95 0.35 -4.25
N ILE A 83 -2.06 -0.82 -3.62
CA ILE A 83 -1.98 -0.95 -2.17
C ILE A 83 -0.71 -1.72 -1.83
N LEU A 84 0.13 -1.14 -0.98
CA LEU A 84 1.36 -1.75 -0.48
C LEU A 84 1.30 -1.90 1.03
N PHE A 85 2.07 -2.85 1.54
CA PHE A 85 2.16 -3.12 2.96
C PHE A 85 3.61 -3.02 3.41
N ALA A 86 3.90 -2.06 4.26
CA ALA A 86 5.17 -1.94 4.95
C ALA A 86 5.13 -2.77 6.23
N LEU A 87 6.22 -3.47 6.51
CA LEU A 87 6.41 -4.26 7.71
C LEU A 87 7.58 -3.70 8.51
N LEU A 88 7.47 -3.77 9.83
CA LEU A 88 8.59 -3.65 10.74
C LEU A 88 9.02 -5.05 11.13
N ASP A 89 10.32 -5.34 11.02
CA ASP A 89 10.87 -6.61 11.50
C ASP A 89 10.59 -6.86 12.99
N ALA A 90 10.77 -8.09 13.45
CA ALA A 90 10.55 -8.45 14.84
C ALA A 90 11.51 -7.72 15.81
N SER A 91 12.70 -7.30 15.34
CA SER A 91 13.68 -6.53 16.11
C SER A 91 13.35 -5.05 16.24
N GLY A 92 12.41 -4.52 15.44
CA GLY A 92 12.06 -3.10 15.41
C GLY A 92 13.07 -2.21 14.68
N THR A 93 13.94 -2.78 13.86
CA THR A 93 15.13 -2.10 13.32
C THR A 93 15.08 -1.86 11.82
N GLY A 94 14.36 -2.70 11.09
CA GLY A 94 14.34 -2.72 9.63
C GLY A 94 12.93 -2.69 9.08
N PHE A 95 12.80 -2.04 7.93
CA PHE A 95 11.58 -2.08 7.13
C PHE A 95 11.70 -3.10 6.01
N ARG A 96 10.56 -3.58 5.54
CA ARG A 96 10.44 -4.28 4.25
C ARG A 96 9.05 -4.14 3.69
N ILE A 97 8.92 -4.29 2.37
CA ILE A 97 7.62 -4.39 1.72
C ILE A 97 7.19 -5.85 1.67
N ALA A 98 5.98 -6.13 2.15
CA ALA A 98 5.42 -7.46 2.11
C ALA A 98 5.04 -7.85 0.68
N SER A 99 5.30 -9.11 0.31
CA SER A 99 4.78 -9.63 -0.95
C SER A 99 3.27 -9.84 -0.87
N LYS A 100 2.60 -9.88 -2.02
CA LYS A 100 1.16 -10.17 -2.07
C LYS A 100 0.83 -11.54 -1.48
N ASP A 101 1.67 -12.53 -1.73
CA ASP A 101 1.49 -13.91 -1.23
C ASP A 101 1.60 -13.98 0.30
N GLU A 102 2.50 -13.19 0.88
CA GLU A 102 2.70 -13.10 2.33
C GLU A 102 1.52 -12.42 3.05
N ILE A 103 0.97 -11.36 2.45
CA ILE A 103 -0.19 -10.64 3.00
C ILE A 103 -1.47 -11.48 2.91
N GLY A 104 -1.63 -12.22 1.81
CA GLY A 104 -2.81 -12.99 1.50
C GLY A 104 -4.03 -12.15 1.08
N GLU A 105 -4.92 -12.77 0.30
CA GLU A 105 -6.07 -12.08 -0.32
C GLU A 105 -7.06 -11.50 0.70
N ARG A 106 -7.21 -12.11 1.88
CA ARG A 106 -8.14 -11.63 2.91
C ARG A 106 -7.71 -10.26 3.45
N PHE A 107 -6.44 -10.12 3.79
CA PHE A 107 -5.92 -8.88 4.37
C PHE A 107 -5.81 -7.79 3.30
N TYR A 108 -5.43 -8.16 2.08
CA TYR A 108 -5.51 -7.28 0.92
C TYR A 108 -6.93 -6.75 0.68
N GLY A 109 -7.94 -7.62 0.76
CA GLY A 109 -9.35 -7.27 0.65
C GLY A 109 -9.81 -6.30 1.74
N PHE A 110 -9.33 -6.46 2.97
CA PHE A 110 -9.59 -5.52 4.06
C PHE A 110 -9.06 -4.12 3.75
N ALA A 111 -7.82 -4.00 3.27
CA ALA A 111 -7.25 -2.70 2.90
C ALA A 111 -8.02 -2.03 1.77
N ARG A 112 -8.45 -2.79 0.76
CA ARG A 112 -9.31 -2.25 -0.31
C ARG A 112 -10.66 -1.76 0.21
N ALA A 113 -11.29 -2.50 1.12
CA ALA A 113 -12.55 -2.08 1.74
C ALA A 113 -12.35 -0.79 2.55
N PHE A 114 -11.23 -0.65 3.25
CA PHE A 114 -10.87 0.55 3.99
C PHE A 114 -10.76 1.79 3.10
N VAL A 115 -10.10 1.67 1.94
CA VAL A 115 -10.05 2.75 0.93
C VAL A 115 -11.46 3.18 0.54
N GLY A 116 -12.35 2.23 0.22
CA GLY A 116 -13.73 2.54 -0.15
C GLY A 116 -14.51 3.30 0.93
N VAL A 117 -14.26 3.00 2.21
CA VAL A 117 -14.85 3.74 3.34
C VAL A 117 -14.29 5.17 3.40
N LEU A 118 -12.97 5.35 3.31
CA LEU A 118 -12.35 6.67 3.34
C LEU A 118 -12.83 7.56 2.19
N GLU A 119 -12.96 7.01 0.97
CA GLU A 119 -13.46 7.74 -0.18
C GLU A 119 -14.91 8.17 -0.01
N LYS A 120 -15.73 7.30 0.58
CA LYS A 120 -17.13 7.61 0.89
C LYS A 120 -17.24 8.74 1.90
N ILE A 121 -16.47 8.69 2.99
CA ILE A 121 -16.44 9.74 4.01
C ILE A 121 -15.96 11.07 3.41
N ARG A 122 -14.88 11.06 2.63
CA ARG A 122 -14.35 12.27 1.97
C ARG A 122 -15.40 12.90 1.06
N LYS A 123 -16.10 12.09 0.26
CA LYS A 123 -17.18 12.56 -0.61
C LYS A 123 -18.30 13.22 0.19
N ASP A 124 -18.72 12.60 1.29
CA ASP A 124 -19.82 13.12 2.12
C ASP A 124 -19.40 14.44 2.82
N VAL A 125 -18.18 14.54 3.35
CA VAL A 125 -17.64 15.77 3.95
C VAL A 125 -17.50 16.91 2.93
N SER A 126 -17.02 16.62 1.71
CA SER A 126 -16.91 17.63 0.65
C SER A 126 -18.27 18.15 0.16
N LEU A 127 -19.33 17.32 0.22
CA LEU A 127 -20.68 17.73 -0.14
C LEU A 127 -21.29 18.70 0.89
N ASP A 128 -20.96 18.54 2.16
CA ASP A 128 -21.42 19.45 3.22
C ASP A 128 -20.71 20.81 3.14
N ALA A 129 -19.40 20.82 2.83
CA ALA A 129 -18.62 22.06 2.66
C ALA A 129 -19.07 22.90 1.45
N ALA A 130 -19.63 22.29 0.40
CA ALA A 130 -20.14 22.99 -0.79
C ALA A 130 -21.56 23.58 -0.61
N ARG A 131 -22.23 23.27 0.52
CA ARG A 131 -23.58 23.75 0.85
C ARG A 131 -23.59 24.86 1.91
N ALA A 132 -22.44 25.16 2.50
CA ALA A 132 -22.23 26.25 3.46
C ALA A 132 -21.76 27.53 2.74
#